data_AF-V9DNN9-F1
#
_entry.id   AF-V9DNN9-F1
#
_cell.length_a   1.000
_cell.length_b   1.000
_cell.length_c   1.000
_cell.angle_alpha   90.00
_cell.angle_beta   90.00
_cell.angle_gamma   90.00
#
_symmetry.space_group_name_H-M   'P 1'
#
loop_
_entity.id
_entity.type
_entity.pdbx_description
1 polymer ?
#
loop_
_entity_poly.entity_id
_entity_poly.type
_entity_poly.pdbx_seq_one_letter_code
_entity_poly.pdbx_strand_id
1 'polypeptide(L)'
;MEQLPGFGTAIGEVLLPTYKLYTPLLLKQADAIKATKRESFPYGKHPRQQLDLYTPVDTPESQNKLVIFLYGGGLVRGDKINPNFPEALVYANLGHFFAERLGCKVVIPDYRLISHEARFPSGGEDLELVIQFIQENVRHDSRGPLSLHIIGNSAGGVHLASYLFAPQFAASRRRILGRDAVDVRLSGVTFLAVPFHFDQAAAERAETLAAYFGKKRAAARSARPLKSRQGRRLHQ
;
A
#
# COMPACT_ATOMS: atom_id res chain seq x y z
N MET A 1 -28.38 9.07 -3.81
CA MET A 1 -26.98 9.08 -4.26
C MET A 1 -26.99 9.84 -5.58
N GLU A 2 -26.83 11.16 -5.50
CA GLU A 2 -26.95 12.05 -6.66
C GLU A 2 -25.85 11.73 -7.69
N GLN A 3 -26.20 11.82 -8.97
CA GLN A 3 -25.40 11.36 -10.10
C GLN A 3 -23.97 11.89 -10.01
N LEU A 4 -23.00 11.01 -9.76
CA LEU A 4 -21.59 11.34 -9.93
C LEU A 4 -21.40 11.78 -11.38
N PRO A 5 -20.64 12.86 -11.65
CA PRO A 5 -20.34 13.24 -13.02
C PRO A 5 -19.78 12.04 -13.77
N GLY A 6 -20.16 11.87 -15.04
CA GLY A 6 -19.59 10.84 -15.89
C GLY A 6 -18.12 11.13 -16.14
N PHE A 7 -17.25 10.72 -15.21
CA PHE A 7 -15.81 10.74 -15.45
C PHE A 7 -15.48 9.65 -16.48
N GLY A 8 -14.40 9.85 -17.22
CA GLY A 8 -13.88 8.83 -18.12
C GLY A 8 -13.38 7.59 -17.37
N THR A 9 -12.66 6.71 -18.06
CA THR A 9 -12.15 5.46 -17.43
C THR A 9 -10.63 5.48 -17.26
N ALA A 10 -9.94 6.44 -17.88
CA ALA A 10 -8.49 6.57 -17.73
C ALA A 10 -8.13 7.28 -16.41
N ILE A 11 -7.00 6.89 -15.81
CA ILE A 11 -6.51 7.48 -14.54
C ILE A 11 -6.42 9.01 -14.64
N GLY A 12 -5.88 9.54 -15.76
CA GLY A 12 -5.76 10.98 -15.96
C GLY A 12 -7.10 11.71 -16.02
N GLU A 13 -8.16 11.03 -16.50
CA GLU A 13 -9.51 11.58 -16.62
C GLU A 13 -10.25 11.60 -15.28
N VAL A 14 -9.96 10.64 -14.39
CA VAL A 14 -10.73 10.47 -13.14
C VAL A 14 -10.04 11.03 -11.91
N LEU A 15 -8.71 11.10 -11.88
CA LEU A 15 -7.97 11.37 -10.64
C LEU A 15 -8.25 12.76 -10.08
N LEU A 16 -7.98 13.81 -10.86
CA LEU A 16 -8.19 15.19 -10.42
C LEU A 16 -9.68 15.53 -10.19
N PRO A 17 -10.62 15.09 -11.05
CA PRO A 17 -12.04 15.31 -10.77
C PRO A 17 -12.53 14.62 -9.51
N THR A 18 -12.06 13.40 -9.22
CA THR A 18 -12.35 12.71 -7.96
C THR A 18 -11.84 13.56 -6.79
N TYR A 19 -10.59 14.03 -6.86
CA TYR A 19 -10.01 14.85 -5.81
C TYR A 19 -10.83 16.11 -5.57
N LYS A 20 -11.18 16.84 -6.63
CA LYS A 20 -12.02 18.04 -6.56
C LYS A 20 -13.39 17.75 -5.93
N LEU A 21 -14.01 16.62 -6.28
CA LEU A 21 -15.32 16.22 -5.76
C LEU A 21 -15.29 15.93 -4.26
N TYR A 22 -14.24 15.27 -3.77
CA TYR A 22 -14.12 14.90 -2.35
C TYR A 22 -13.51 16.00 -1.46
N THR A 23 -12.85 17.01 -2.03
CA THR A 23 -12.22 18.09 -1.27
C THR A 23 -13.14 18.74 -0.24
N PRO A 24 -14.38 19.18 -0.54
CA PRO A 24 -15.24 19.81 0.46
C PRO A 24 -15.57 18.90 1.65
N LEU A 25 -15.67 17.59 1.42
CA LEU A 25 -15.93 16.61 2.47
C LEU A 25 -14.71 16.42 3.39
N LEU A 26 -13.50 16.43 2.82
CA LEU A 26 -12.26 16.39 3.60
C LEU A 26 -12.05 17.68 4.40
N LEU A 27 -12.29 18.84 3.79
CA LEU A 27 -12.16 20.14 4.45
C LEU A 27 -13.10 20.26 5.67
N LYS A 28 -14.32 19.73 5.57
CA LYS A 28 -15.26 19.67 6.71
C LYS A 28 -14.72 18.87 7.91
N GLN A 29 -13.76 17.97 7.68
CA GLN A 29 -13.15 17.12 8.70
C GLN A 29 -11.69 17.52 9.01
N ALA A 30 -11.19 18.63 8.47
CA ALA A 30 -9.78 18.99 8.50
C ALA A 30 -9.22 19.07 9.93
N ASP A 31 -9.95 19.72 10.83
CA ASP A 31 -9.52 19.88 12.23
C ASP A 31 -9.41 18.54 12.95
N ALA A 32 -10.40 17.65 12.78
CA ALA A 32 -10.37 16.32 13.37
C ALA A 32 -9.23 15.45 12.80
N ILE A 33 -9.00 15.52 11.48
CA ILE A 33 -7.90 14.81 10.82
C ILE A 33 -6.54 15.30 11.35
N LYS A 34 -6.35 16.62 11.47
CA LYS A 34 -5.11 17.24 11.95
C LYS A 34 -4.87 17.03 13.44
N ALA A 35 -5.94 16.93 14.24
CA ALA A 35 -5.86 16.68 15.68
C ALA A 35 -5.55 15.22 16.04
N THR A 36 -5.62 14.30 15.08
CA THR A 36 -5.33 12.87 15.34
C THR A 36 -3.88 12.68 15.73
N LYS A 37 -3.63 11.93 16.81
CA LYS A 37 -2.27 11.63 17.28
C LYS A 37 -1.48 10.91 16.19
N ARG A 38 -0.42 11.56 15.72
CA ARG A 38 0.47 11.08 14.66
C ARG A 38 1.92 11.40 15.00
N GLU A 39 2.79 10.40 14.89
CA GLU A 39 4.23 10.52 15.11
C GLU A 39 4.97 9.97 13.88
N SER A 40 6.07 10.61 13.48
CA SER A 40 6.86 10.21 12.31
C SER A 40 8.17 9.56 12.74
N PHE A 41 8.53 8.44 12.10
CA PHE A 41 9.73 7.68 12.45
C PHE A 41 10.52 7.25 11.21
N PRO A 42 11.86 7.24 11.27
CA PRO A 42 12.66 6.50 10.32
C PRO A 42 12.50 5.00 10.56
N TYR A 43 12.31 4.22 9.49
CA TYR A 43 12.32 2.75 9.56
C TYR A 43 13.53 2.13 8.83
N GLY A 44 14.36 2.96 8.20
CA GLY A 44 15.54 2.53 7.47
C GLY A 44 16.52 3.68 7.21
N LYS A 45 17.61 3.39 6.50
CA LYS A 45 18.72 4.33 6.28
C LYS A 45 18.46 5.32 5.15
N HIS A 46 17.60 4.98 4.20
CA HIS A 46 17.34 5.83 3.05
C HIS A 46 16.43 7.01 3.45
N PRO A 47 16.61 8.24 2.92
CA PRO A 47 15.82 9.41 3.31
C PRO A 47 14.30 9.25 3.18
N ARG A 48 13.84 8.45 2.20
CA ARG A 48 12.41 8.10 2.05
C ARG A 48 11.90 6.99 2.97
N GLN A 49 12.77 6.31 3.71
CA GLN A 49 12.35 5.25 4.62
C GLN A 49 11.85 5.85 5.94
N GLN A 50 10.76 6.59 5.83
CA GLN A 50 10.03 7.28 6.89
C GLN A 50 8.60 6.76 6.94
N LEU A 51 8.00 6.68 8.12
CA LEU A 51 6.60 6.33 8.27
C LEU A 51 5.90 7.26 9.24
N ASP A 52 4.58 7.38 9.10
CA ASP A 52 3.71 7.99 10.09
C ASP A 52 2.97 6.87 10.84
N LEU A 53 3.02 6.91 12.17
CA LEU A 53 2.27 6.05 13.07
C LEU A 53 1.13 6.86 13.71
N TYR A 54 -0.10 6.45 13.44
CA TYR A 54 -1.30 6.95 14.09
C TYR A 54 -1.69 6.00 15.20
N THR A 55 -1.90 6.54 16.40
CA THR A 55 -2.30 5.76 17.57
C THR A 55 -3.68 6.20 18.03
N PRO A 56 -4.68 5.30 18.09
CA PRO A 56 -6.01 5.65 18.57
C PRO A 56 -5.97 5.98 20.07
N VAL A 57 -7.05 6.55 20.59
CA VAL A 57 -7.24 6.60 22.05
C VAL A 57 -7.19 5.18 22.60
N ASP A 58 -6.40 4.98 23.67
CA ASP A 58 -6.12 3.67 24.24
C ASP A 58 -7.41 3.02 24.75
N THR A 59 -7.86 1.99 24.05
CA THR A 59 -8.93 1.09 24.49
C THR A 59 -8.42 -0.35 24.45
N PRO A 60 -8.88 -1.25 25.34
CA PRO A 60 -8.44 -2.65 25.33
C PRO A 60 -8.61 -3.34 23.96
N GLU A 61 -9.64 -2.95 23.20
CA GLU A 61 -9.96 -3.50 21.88
C GLU A 61 -9.07 -2.95 20.75
N SER A 62 -8.39 -1.82 20.96
CA SER A 62 -7.52 -1.17 19.96
C SER A 62 -6.06 -1.57 20.08
N GLN A 63 -5.65 -2.12 21.23
CA GLN A 63 -4.23 -2.34 21.53
C GLN A 63 -3.52 -3.28 20.57
N ASN A 64 -4.23 -4.25 19.98
CA ASN A 64 -3.65 -5.29 19.13
C ASN A 64 -4.09 -5.22 17.66
N LYS A 65 -4.71 -4.12 17.20
CA LYS A 65 -5.11 -3.97 15.78
C LYS A 65 -4.18 -3.01 15.08
N LEU A 66 -3.61 -3.43 13.94
CA LEU A 66 -2.71 -2.59 13.17
C LEU A 66 -3.00 -2.67 11.67
N VAL A 67 -3.01 -1.51 11.01
CA VAL A 67 -3.16 -1.39 9.56
C VAL A 67 -1.91 -0.75 8.98
N ILE A 68 -1.31 -1.38 7.97
CA ILE A 68 -0.34 -0.70 7.09
C ILE A 68 -1.08 -0.27 5.82
N PHE A 69 -0.98 1.00 5.43
CA PHE A 69 -1.51 1.49 4.15
C PHE A 69 -0.36 1.93 3.23
N LEU A 70 -0.23 1.26 2.08
CA LEU A 70 0.74 1.60 1.04
C LEU A 70 0.04 2.36 -0.09
N TYR A 71 0.43 3.61 -0.28
CA TYR A 71 -0.20 4.50 -1.26
C TYR A 71 0.13 4.14 -2.73
N GLY A 72 -0.51 4.83 -3.67
CA GLY A 72 -0.30 4.66 -5.12
C GLY A 72 0.81 5.54 -5.69
N GLY A 73 0.62 6.07 -6.90
CA GLY A 73 1.59 7.01 -7.52
C GLY A 73 2.51 6.38 -8.58
N GLY A 74 2.16 5.20 -9.07
CA GLY A 74 2.70 4.66 -10.32
C GLY A 74 4.21 4.37 -10.31
N LEU A 75 4.81 4.18 -9.12
CA LEU A 75 6.24 3.93 -8.85
C LEU A 75 7.15 5.16 -8.91
N VAL A 76 6.63 6.33 -9.30
CA VAL A 76 7.42 7.54 -9.60
C VAL A 76 7.12 8.72 -8.69
N ARG A 77 5.97 8.71 -8.00
CA ARG A 77 5.51 9.79 -7.12
C ARG A 77 4.69 9.23 -5.96
N GLY A 78 4.30 10.12 -5.05
CA GLY A 78 3.42 9.83 -3.91
C GLY A 78 4.20 9.94 -2.60
N ASP A 79 3.47 10.25 -1.54
CA ASP A 79 4.00 10.46 -0.19
C ASP A 79 2.94 10.02 0.83
N LYS A 80 3.37 9.68 2.06
CA LYS A 80 2.50 9.27 3.17
C LYS A 80 1.47 10.35 3.54
N ILE A 81 1.80 11.59 3.21
CA ILE A 81 0.88 12.72 3.09
C ILE A 81 1.06 13.27 1.67
N ASN A 82 0.05 13.09 0.82
CA ASN A 82 0.03 13.55 -0.55
C ASN A 82 0.04 15.09 -0.61
N PRO A 83 1.13 15.72 -1.09
CA PRO A 83 1.27 17.17 -1.11
C PRO A 83 0.41 17.82 -2.21
N ASN A 84 -0.10 17.05 -3.16
CA ASN A 84 -0.90 17.57 -4.29
C ASN A 84 -2.36 17.85 -3.90
N PHE A 85 -2.69 17.76 -2.62
CA PHE A 85 -4.02 18.01 -2.10
C PHE A 85 -4.02 19.10 -1.05
N PRO A 86 -5.14 19.85 -0.95
CA PRO A 86 -5.29 20.87 0.07
C PRO A 86 -5.00 20.33 1.48
N GLU A 87 -4.29 21.15 2.25
CA GLU A 87 -4.16 21.06 3.70
C GLU A 87 -3.56 19.75 4.24
N ALA A 88 -2.77 19.03 3.44
CA ALA A 88 -2.09 17.80 3.88
C ALA A 88 -3.08 16.73 4.41
N LEU A 89 -4.30 16.70 3.86
CA LEU A 89 -5.38 15.84 4.37
C LEU A 89 -5.35 14.42 3.80
N VAL A 90 -4.81 14.21 2.61
CA VAL A 90 -4.61 12.88 2.04
C VAL A 90 -3.17 12.48 2.29
N TYR A 91 -2.79 11.30 2.81
CA TYR A 91 -3.57 10.18 3.33
C TYR A 91 -3.81 10.28 4.85
N ALA A 92 -3.62 11.47 5.43
CA ALA A 92 -3.86 11.68 6.86
C ALA A 92 -5.30 11.35 7.28
N ASN A 93 -6.26 11.55 6.37
CA ASN A 93 -7.65 11.16 6.53
C ASN A 93 -7.84 9.65 6.72
N LEU A 94 -6.99 8.81 6.10
CA LEU A 94 -7.01 7.37 6.33
C LEU A 94 -6.46 7.02 7.70
N GLY A 95 -5.35 7.65 8.10
CA GLY A 95 -4.80 7.52 9.45
C GLY A 95 -5.84 7.87 10.51
N HIS A 96 -6.50 9.01 10.36
CA HIS A 96 -7.62 9.44 11.19
C HIS A 96 -8.76 8.43 11.21
N PHE A 97 -9.24 8.00 10.04
CA PHE A 97 -10.39 7.09 9.97
C PHE A 97 -10.12 5.76 10.68
N PHE A 98 -9.00 5.09 10.38
CA PHE A 98 -8.70 3.80 10.99
C PHE A 98 -8.39 3.93 12.49
N ALA A 99 -7.71 4.99 12.92
CA ALA A 99 -7.45 5.24 14.34
C ALA A 99 -8.74 5.57 15.09
N GLU A 100 -9.41 6.66 14.75
CA GLU A 100 -10.50 7.22 15.55
C GLU A 100 -11.84 6.50 15.36
N ARG A 101 -12.07 5.83 14.22
CA ARG A 101 -13.35 5.14 13.95
C ARG A 101 -13.28 3.64 14.16
N LEU A 102 -12.13 3.02 13.91
CA LEU A 102 -11.98 1.57 13.98
C LEU A 102 -11.07 1.11 15.12
N GLY A 103 -10.43 2.03 15.84
CA GLY A 103 -9.54 1.71 16.95
C GLY A 103 -8.33 0.90 16.48
N CYS A 104 -7.74 1.28 15.34
CA CYS A 104 -6.54 0.62 14.82
C CYS A 104 -5.34 1.55 14.95
N LYS A 105 -4.19 0.99 15.32
CA LYS A 105 -2.91 1.64 15.00
C LYS A 105 -2.76 1.66 13.48
N VAL A 106 -2.28 2.77 12.92
CA VAL A 106 -2.14 2.91 11.46
C VAL A 106 -0.73 3.33 11.12
N VAL A 107 -0.11 2.60 10.20
CA VAL A 107 1.21 2.91 9.68
C VAL A 107 1.07 3.26 8.20
N ILE A 108 1.51 4.47 7.84
CA ILE A 108 1.57 4.92 6.45
C ILE A 108 3.04 5.23 6.13
N PRO A 109 3.77 4.29 5.48
CA PRO A 109 5.16 4.49 5.15
C PRO A 109 5.33 5.21 3.81
N ASP A 110 6.29 6.12 3.75
CA ASP A 110 6.97 6.42 2.49
C ASP A 110 7.83 5.23 2.09
N TYR A 111 8.02 5.03 0.79
CA TYR A 111 8.91 4.01 0.23
C TYR A 111 9.73 4.60 -0.92
N ARG A 112 10.79 3.90 -1.32
CA ARG A 112 11.67 4.36 -2.41
C ARG A 112 10.90 4.41 -3.72
N LEU A 113 11.09 5.50 -4.47
CA LEU A 113 10.54 5.69 -5.82
C LEU A 113 11.65 5.51 -6.87
N ILE A 114 11.30 5.38 -8.15
CA ILE A 114 12.29 5.19 -9.23
C ILE A 114 13.37 6.28 -9.27
N SER A 115 13.00 7.53 -8.94
CA SER A 115 13.91 8.68 -8.82
C SER A 115 14.87 8.57 -7.63
N HIS A 116 14.59 7.68 -6.69
CA HIS A 116 15.41 7.31 -5.54
C HIS A 116 15.98 5.90 -5.72
N GLU A 117 16.32 5.57 -6.97
CA GLU A 117 16.95 4.31 -7.37
C GLU A 117 16.12 3.05 -7.08
N ALA A 118 14.82 3.17 -6.80
CA ALA A 118 13.98 2.00 -6.55
C ALA A 118 13.86 1.13 -7.81
N ARG A 119 14.12 -0.16 -7.65
CA ARG A 119 13.95 -1.20 -8.69
C ARG A 119 13.17 -2.35 -8.07
N PHE A 120 12.64 -3.28 -8.85
CA PHE A 120 12.10 -4.50 -8.27
C PHE A 120 13.27 -5.29 -7.64
N PRO A 121 13.18 -5.71 -6.35
CA PRO A 121 12.00 -5.75 -5.48
C PRO A 121 11.98 -4.70 -4.34
N SER A 122 12.65 -3.56 -4.48
CA SER A 122 12.86 -2.53 -3.44
C SER A 122 11.62 -2.14 -2.64
N GLY A 123 10.43 -2.10 -3.25
CA GLY A 123 9.21 -1.78 -2.50
C GLY A 123 8.77 -2.90 -1.54
N GLY A 124 9.06 -4.16 -1.86
CA GLY A 124 8.88 -5.27 -0.93
C GLY A 124 9.93 -5.28 0.19
N GLU A 125 11.17 -4.85 -0.10
CA GLU A 125 12.22 -4.65 0.90
C GLU A 125 11.84 -3.52 1.87
N ASP A 126 11.30 -2.42 1.36
CA ASP A 126 10.81 -1.31 2.19
C ASP A 126 9.66 -1.75 3.09
N LEU A 127 8.71 -2.55 2.57
CA LEU A 127 7.64 -3.12 3.39
C LEU A 127 8.16 -4.09 4.46
N GLU A 128 9.17 -4.91 4.14
CA GLU A 128 9.82 -5.78 5.13
C GLU A 128 10.44 -4.98 6.27
N LEU A 129 11.13 -3.87 5.98
CA LEU A 129 11.70 -2.98 7.00
C LEU A 129 10.61 -2.29 7.84
N VAL A 130 9.48 -1.90 7.23
CA VAL A 130 8.33 -1.36 7.98
C VAL A 130 7.77 -2.39 8.96
N ILE A 131 7.63 -3.65 8.53
CA ILE A 131 7.18 -4.74 9.40
C ILE A 131 8.17 -4.97 10.54
N GLN A 132 9.48 -4.97 10.25
CA GLN A 132 10.52 -5.08 11.28
C GLN A 132 10.44 -3.93 12.29
N PHE A 133 10.31 -2.68 11.82
CA PHE A 133 10.12 -1.53 12.70
C PHE A 133 8.92 -1.72 13.63
N ILE A 134 7.80 -2.24 13.12
CA ILE A 134 6.60 -2.49 13.93
C ILE A 134 6.89 -3.52 15.02
N GLN A 135 7.54 -4.64 14.67
CA GLN A 135 7.90 -5.69 15.63
C GLN A 135 8.79 -5.16 16.77
N GLU A 136 9.70 -4.24 16.45
CA GLU A 136 10.67 -3.71 17.42
C GLU A 136 10.14 -2.54 18.25
N ASN A 137 9.24 -1.72 17.72
CA ASN A 137 8.92 -0.40 18.30
C ASN A 137 7.44 -0.22 18.68
N VAL A 138 6.51 -0.94 18.05
CA VAL A 138 5.09 -0.71 18.28
C VAL A 138 4.60 -1.57 19.44
N ARG A 139 4.36 -0.91 20.59
CA ARG A 139 3.82 -1.55 21.78
C ARG A 139 2.48 -2.21 21.49
N HIS A 140 2.20 -3.34 22.13
CA HIS A 140 0.92 -4.03 22.08
C HIS A 140 0.63 -4.73 23.40
N ASP A 141 -0.59 -5.20 23.58
CA ASP A 141 -1.00 -5.93 24.76
C ASP A 141 -0.33 -7.31 24.79
N SER A 142 0.10 -7.76 25.97
CA SER A 142 0.76 -9.05 26.17
C SER A 142 -0.16 -10.26 25.94
N ARG A 143 -1.47 -10.05 25.81
CA ARG A 143 -2.45 -11.11 25.49
C ARG A 143 -2.31 -11.69 24.07
N GLY A 144 -1.51 -11.09 23.19
CA GLY A 144 -1.20 -11.66 21.88
C GLY A 144 -0.50 -10.69 20.90
N PRO A 145 -0.11 -11.18 19.71
CA PRO A 145 0.54 -10.35 18.70
C PRO A 145 -0.38 -9.23 18.18
N LEU A 146 0.21 -8.21 17.61
CA LEU A 146 -0.46 -7.27 16.71
C LEU A 146 -1.09 -8.03 15.54
N SER A 147 -2.41 -7.96 15.42
CA SER A 147 -3.16 -8.40 14.26
C SER A 147 -3.00 -7.37 13.15
N LEU A 148 -2.10 -7.67 12.21
CA LEU A 148 -1.71 -6.81 11.11
C LEU A 148 -2.61 -7.04 9.88
N HIS A 149 -3.16 -5.96 9.35
CA HIS A 149 -3.79 -5.92 8.03
C HIS A 149 -3.01 -4.99 7.09
N ILE A 150 -2.72 -5.42 5.87
CA ILE A 150 -1.98 -4.57 4.91
C ILE A 150 -2.88 -4.21 3.72
N ILE A 151 -3.05 -2.92 3.47
CA ILE A 151 -3.78 -2.40 2.32
C ILE A 151 -2.79 -1.80 1.35
N GLY A 152 -2.73 -2.33 0.14
CA GLY A 152 -1.91 -1.78 -0.94
C GLY A 152 -2.77 -1.17 -2.03
N ASN A 153 -2.64 0.13 -2.26
CA ASN A 153 -3.31 0.84 -3.34
C ASN A 153 -2.41 0.96 -4.58
N SER A 154 -2.89 0.55 -5.75
CA SER A 154 -2.18 0.72 -7.02
C SER A 154 -0.71 0.25 -6.95
N ALA A 155 0.27 1.17 -7.03
CA ALA A 155 1.70 0.86 -6.91
C ALA A 155 2.09 0.27 -5.53
N GLY A 156 1.51 0.74 -4.43
CA GLY A 156 1.72 0.14 -3.10
C GLY A 156 1.21 -1.30 -3.03
N GLY A 157 0.18 -1.64 -3.80
CA GLY A 157 -0.26 -3.02 -3.99
C GLY A 157 0.76 -3.89 -4.74
N VAL A 158 1.53 -3.33 -5.67
CA VAL A 158 2.64 -4.02 -6.33
C VAL A 158 3.74 -4.34 -5.31
N HIS A 159 4.02 -3.42 -4.38
CA HIS A 159 4.99 -3.63 -3.30
C HIS A 159 4.54 -4.71 -2.33
N LEU A 160 3.27 -4.67 -1.90
CA LEU A 160 2.65 -5.75 -1.11
C LEU A 160 2.72 -7.10 -1.82
N ALA A 161 2.36 -7.17 -3.10
CA ALA A 161 2.43 -8.40 -3.87
C ALA A 161 3.89 -8.90 -4.01
N SER A 162 4.85 -7.99 -4.16
CA SER A 162 6.27 -8.32 -4.21
C SER A 162 6.71 -8.97 -2.89
N TYR A 163 6.36 -8.37 -1.75
CA TYR A 163 6.61 -8.93 -0.43
C TYR A 163 5.94 -10.30 -0.24
N LEU A 164 4.68 -10.46 -0.64
CA LEU A 164 3.91 -11.69 -0.45
C LEU A 164 4.36 -12.87 -1.31
N PHE A 165 4.80 -12.61 -2.55
CA PHE A 165 5.00 -13.68 -3.54
C PHE A 165 6.44 -13.89 -3.97
N ALA A 166 7.33 -12.90 -3.80
CA ALA A 166 8.71 -13.07 -4.25
C ALA A 166 9.51 -14.00 -3.30
N PRO A 167 10.29 -14.96 -3.80
CA PRO A 167 10.95 -15.97 -2.96
C PRO A 167 11.85 -15.41 -1.86
N GLN A 168 12.51 -14.29 -2.11
CA GLN A 168 13.48 -13.70 -1.17
C GLN A 168 12.85 -13.29 0.17
N PHE A 169 11.55 -12.97 0.21
CA PHE A 169 10.87 -12.61 1.48
C PHE A 169 10.26 -13.82 2.21
N ALA A 170 10.51 -15.05 1.75
CA ALA A 170 9.88 -16.24 2.33
C ALA A 170 10.17 -16.40 3.83
N ALA A 171 11.39 -16.10 4.29
CA ALA A 171 11.75 -16.17 5.69
C ALA A 171 10.97 -15.14 6.53
N SER A 172 10.86 -13.90 6.06
CA SER A 172 10.10 -12.84 6.73
C SER A 172 8.61 -13.14 6.78
N ARG A 173 8.02 -13.56 5.66
CA ARG A 173 6.62 -13.98 5.62
C ARG A 173 6.30 -15.10 6.60
N ARG A 174 7.17 -16.11 6.71
CA ARG A 174 6.96 -17.22 7.65
C ARG A 174 6.84 -16.73 9.10
N ARG A 175 7.62 -15.71 9.50
CA ARG A 175 7.59 -15.15 10.86
C ARG A 175 6.23 -14.52 11.20
N ILE A 176 5.59 -13.87 10.24
CA ILE A 176 4.31 -13.16 10.49
C ILE A 176 3.07 -13.98 10.12
N LEU A 177 3.21 -15.04 9.31
CA LEU A 177 2.12 -15.96 8.96
C LEU A 177 2.02 -17.16 9.92
N GLY A 178 3.07 -17.42 10.70
CA GLY A 178 3.15 -18.54 11.64
C GLY A 178 2.12 -18.46 12.75
N ARG A 179 1.65 -19.62 13.22
CA ARG A 179 0.78 -19.72 14.42
C ARG A 179 1.51 -19.30 15.69
N ASP A 180 2.83 -19.35 15.65
CA ASP A 180 3.82 -18.99 16.66
C ASP A 180 4.29 -17.53 16.55
N ALA A 181 3.72 -16.72 15.64
CA ALA A 181 4.03 -15.30 15.56
C ALA A 181 3.79 -14.60 16.92
N VAL A 182 4.85 -13.98 17.46
CA VAL A 182 4.89 -13.41 18.82
C VAL A 182 4.49 -11.94 18.83
N ASP A 183 5.15 -11.11 18.02
CA ASP A 183 4.94 -9.65 18.04
C ASP A 183 3.88 -9.20 17.03
N VAL A 184 3.94 -9.75 15.80
CA VAL A 184 3.08 -9.35 14.69
C VAL A 184 2.60 -10.57 13.92
N ARG A 185 1.30 -10.66 13.71
CA ARG A 185 0.64 -11.68 12.89
C ARG A 185 -0.09 -11.03 11.74
N LEU A 186 0.21 -11.44 10.51
CA LEU A 186 -0.53 -11.01 9.33
C LEU A 186 -1.90 -11.70 9.30
N SER A 187 -2.95 -10.93 9.56
CA SER A 187 -4.34 -11.40 9.64
C SER A 187 -5.11 -11.16 8.35
N GLY A 188 -4.67 -10.25 7.49
CA GLY A 188 -5.33 -9.97 6.22
C GLY A 188 -4.58 -9.01 5.31
N VAL A 189 -4.97 -9.03 4.03
CA VAL A 189 -4.44 -8.12 3.01
C VAL A 189 -5.56 -7.64 2.09
N THR A 190 -5.45 -6.40 1.61
CA THR A 190 -6.36 -5.81 0.62
C THR A 190 -5.55 -5.22 -0.53
N PHE A 191 -5.83 -5.68 -1.75
CA PHE A 191 -5.31 -5.09 -2.98
C PHE A 191 -6.34 -4.15 -3.59
N LEU A 192 -6.12 -2.84 -3.46
CA LEU A 192 -7.03 -1.82 -3.95
C LEU A 192 -6.55 -1.27 -5.31
N ALA A 193 -7.24 -1.62 -6.39
CA ALA A 193 -6.96 -1.16 -7.76
C ALA A 193 -5.49 -1.42 -8.20
N VAL A 194 -5.02 -2.65 -8.02
CA VAL A 194 -3.62 -3.04 -8.20
C VAL A 194 -3.38 -3.65 -9.59
N PRO A 195 -2.38 -3.18 -10.35
CA PRO A 195 -1.99 -3.85 -11.58
C PRO A 195 -1.14 -5.09 -11.28
N PHE A 196 -1.69 -6.29 -11.52
CA PHE A 196 -0.97 -7.56 -11.34
C PHE A 196 -0.16 -8.00 -12.58
N HIS A 197 -0.54 -7.47 -13.75
CA HIS A 197 0.19 -7.61 -15.00
C HIS A 197 0.21 -6.26 -15.75
N PHE A 198 1.11 -6.15 -16.73
CA PHE A 198 1.33 -4.91 -17.49
C PHE A 198 1.24 -5.13 -19.01
N ASP A 199 0.68 -6.26 -19.43
CA ASP A 199 0.64 -6.67 -20.85
C ASP A 199 -0.17 -5.70 -21.73
N GLN A 200 -1.12 -4.98 -21.13
CA GLN A 200 -1.93 -3.94 -21.78
C GLN A 200 -1.65 -2.55 -21.18
N ALA A 201 -0.49 -2.36 -20.54
CA ALA A 201 -0.14 -1.04 -20.04
C ALA A 201 -0.01 -0.06 -21.21
N ALA A 202 -0.51 1.17 -21.02
CA ALA A 202 -0.35 2.25 -22.00
C ALA A 202 1.14 2.42 -22.36
N ALA A 203 1.44 2.72 -23.63
CA ALA A 203 2.80 2.77 -24.15
C ALA A 203 3.72 3.72 -23.36
N GLU A 204 3.16 4.84 -22.87
CA GLU A 204 3.82 5.81 -21.98
C GLU A 204 4.36 5.19 -20.66
N ARG A 205 3.85 4.03 -20.24
CA ARG A 205 4.32 3.32 -19.04
C ARG A 205 5.57 2.48 -19.30
N ALA A 206 5.94 2.24 -20.56
CA ALA A 206 7.01 1.30 -20.92
C ALA A 206 8.34 1.65 -20.25
N GLU A 207 8.75 2.92 -20.28
CA GLU A 207 10.01 3.36 -19.66
C GLU A 207 9.98 3.20 -18.13
N THR A 208 8.87 3.58 -17.48
CA THR A 208 8.70 3.43 -16.03
C THR A 208 8.76 1.96 -15.61
N LEU A 209 8.08 1.09 -16.35
CA LEU A 209 8.05 -0.34 -16.07
C LEU A 209 9.40 -1.01 -16.34
N ALA A 210 10.10 -0.61 -17.40
CA ALA A 210 11.45 -1.06 -17.70
C ALA A 210 12.45 -0.57 -16.65
N ALA A 211 12.31 0.67 -16.17
CA ALA A 211 13.12 1.21 -15.09
C ALA A 211 12.91 0.41 -13.81
N TYR A 212 11.67 0.13 -13.39
CA TYR A 212 11.44 -0.61 -12.15
C TYR A 212 11.74 -2.11 -12.27
N PHE A 213 11.14 -2.81 -13.22
CA PHE A 213 11.23 -4.28 -13.31
C PHE A 213 12.44 -4.80 -14.11
N GLY A 214 13.13 -3.92 -14.83
CA GLY A 214 14.19 -4.27 -15.76
C GLY A 214 13.66 -4.67 -17.15
N LYS A 215 14.42 -4.31 -18.20
CA LYS A 215 14.06 -4.54 -19.63
C LYS A 215 13.71 -6.00 -19.96
N LYS A 216 14.44 -6.97 -19.40
CA LYS A 216 14.22 -8.41 -19.68
C LYS A 216 12.90 -8.97 -19.10
N ARG A 217 12.44 -8.45 -17.95
CA ARG A 217 11.19 -8.89 -17.30
C ARG A 217 9.95 -8.24 -17.90
N ALA A 218 10.07 -7.03 -18.43
CA ALA A 218 8.99 -6.39 -19.19
C ALA A 218 8.71 -7.14 -20.51
N ALA A 219 9.75 -7.55 -21.23
CA ALA A 219 9.62 -8.26 -22.52
C ALA A 219 9.13 -9.72 -22.39
N ALA A 220 9.47 -10.42 -21.32
CA ALA A 220 9.07 -11.82 -21.12
C ALA A 220 7.56 -12.01 -20.85
N ARG A 221 6.84 -10.94 -20.50
CA ARG A 221 5.40 -10.95 -20.25
C ARG A 221 4.56 -10.57 -21.47
N SER A 222 5.05 -9.66 -22.33
CA SER A 222 4.37 -9.31 -23.60
C SER A 222 4.40 -10.42 -24.66
N ALA A 223 5.32 -11.39 -24.54
CA ALA A 223 5.54 -12.43 -25.55
C ALA A 223 4.79 -13.76 -25.31
N ARG A 224 3.82 -13.84 -24.37
CA ARG A 224 2.99 -15.04 -24.19
C ARG A 224 1.61 -14.86 -24.83
N PRO A 225 1.40 -15.24 -26.10
CA PRO A 225 0.05 -15.45 -26.60
C PRO A 225 -0.56 -16.63 -25.83
N LEU A 226 -1.73 -16.42 -25.23
CA LEU A 226 -2.57 -17.48 -24.69
C LEU A 226 -2.87 -18.48 -25.83
N LYS A 227 -2.15 -19.61 -25.87
CA LYS A 227 -2.64 -20.79 -26.58
C LYS A 227 -3.89 -21.25 -25.83
N SER A 228 -5.05 -20.93 -26.37
CA SER A 228 -6.32 -21.52 -25.95
C SER A 228 -6.15 -23.04 -25.99
N ARG A 229 -6.28 -23.69 -24.83
CA ARG A 229 -6.49 -25.13 -24.78
C ARG A 229 -7.90 -25.36 -25.31
N GLN A 230 -8.04 -25.58 -26.62
CA GLN A 230 -9.25 -26.18 -27.17
C GLN A 230 -9.46 -27.52 -26.46
N GLY A 231 -10.64 -27.67 -25.86
CA GLY A 231 -11.04 -28.86 -25.13
C GLY A 231 -10.94 -30.11 -25.99
N ARG A 232 -10.37 -31.17 -25.42
CA ARG A 232 -10.58 -32.53 -25.91
C ARG A 232 -12.07 -32.84 -25.79
N ARG A 233 -12.79 -32.88 -26.92
CA ARG A 233 -14.04 -33.62 -27.01
C ARG A 233 -13.66 -35.10 -27.04
N LEU A 234 -14.02 -35.82 -25.99
CA LEU A 234 -14.18 -37.26 -26.02
C LEU A 234 -15.43 -37.54 -26.88
N HIS A 235 -15.25 -38.24 -27.99
CA HIS A 235 -16.33 -38.98 -28.63
C HIS A 235 -16.05 -40.47 -28.45
N GLN A 236 -17.12 -41.17 -28.05
CA GLN A 236 -17.28 -42.61 -28.12
C GLN A 236 -17.14 -43.10 -29.57
#